data_AF-A0A2I1DLE3-F1
#
_entry.id   AF-A0A2I1DLE3-F1
#
_cell.length_a   1.000
_cell.length_b   1.000
_cell.length_c   1.000
_cell.angle_alpha   90.00
_cell.angle_beta   90.00
_cell.angle_gamma   90.00
#
_symmetry.space_group_name_H-M   'P 1'
#
loop_
_entity.id
_entity.type
_entity.pdbx_description
1 polymer ?
#
loop_
_entity_poly.entity_id
_entity_poly.type
_entity_poly.pdbx_seq_one_letter_code
_entity_poly.pdbx_strand_id
1 'polypeptide(L)'
;MSAQLQSPYYSLKEPSSMENSKAQRIAWATFLSVGAVATWAIFRAEFWMWQFIILGMWYVGLMWFGLKWPAFRILFLVVLAIAGTGVGLYQAGLSSNDSLAIRYFFHSNAMFYWMSAAILLSAVGYYLYLFAGRQNAGNWGHRLAWMAVALGFSGLAIRWRETYIGHPSWGHIPVSNIYDVMVLFCATTILFYLFHENRTENRGLGAFVLPLVLVADIFLIWVGAAYHLNRIQPLIPALQSFWMKIHVPSMFIAYANFYISAMAGLAYLLKERAQTSGNFLRDRLPSLELLDKTFSGTIAFGFLFFTVGTILGAVWAAKAWGGFWSWDPKETWALIVWLNYAGFLHARSQRNWEGRPMAWWAFISLIVVTFCFIGVDLFLGGLHSYGKL
;
A
#
# COMPACT_ATOMS: atom_id res chain seq x y z
N MET A 1 -40.14 30.74 -7.15
CA MET A 1 -39.67 29.99 -5.98
C MET A 1 -39.18 28.63 -6.48
N SER A 2 -37.95 28.59 -6.98
CA SER A 2 -37.27 27.38 -7.46
C SER A 2 -35.82 27.46 -6.98
N ALA A 3 -35.57 26.86 -5.82
CA ALA A 3 -34.22 26.74 -5.29
C ALA A 3 -33.44 25.79 -6.20
N GLN A 4 -32.46 26.32 -6.93
CA GLN A 4 -31.46 25.53 -7.64
C GLN A 4 -30.69 24.71 -6.62
N LEU A 5 -30.84 23.38 -6.69
CA LEU A 5 -30.00 22.41 -6.01
C LEU A 5 -28.59 22.50 -6.59
N GLN A 6 -27.73 23.35 -6.00
CA GLN A 6 -26.30 23.27 -6.23
C GLN A 6 -25.77 22.01 -5.53
N SER A 7 -25.35 21.03 -6.32
CA SER A 7 -24.67 19.82 -5.86
C SER A 7 -23.34 20.19 -5.17
N PRO A 8 -23.03 19.68 -3.97
CA PRO A 8 -21.83 20.04 -3.23
C PRO A 8 -20.62 19.21 -3.67
N TYR A 9 -20.36 19.12 -4.98
CA TYR A 9 -19.08 18.61 -5.48
C TYR A 9 -18.02 19.70 -5.32
N TYR A 10 -17.57 19.89 -4.08
CA TYR A 10 -16.42 20.72 -3.74
C TYR A 10 -15.16 20.11 -4.35
N SER A 11 -14.67 20.68 -5.46
CA SER A 11 -13.40 20.31 -6.07
C SER A 11 -12.29 20.57 -5.07
N LEU A 12 -11.56 19.53 -4.67
CA LEU A 12 -10.26 19.68 -4.04
C LEU A 12 -9.40 20.55 -4.96
N LYS A 13 -8.87 21.66 -4.44
CA LYS A 13 -7.90 22.49 -5.15
C LYS A 13 -6.77 21.57 -5.58
N GLU A 14 -6.46 21.49 -6.88
CA GLU A 14 -5.26 20.80 -7.32
C GLU A 14 -4.06 21.47 -6.63
N PRO A 15 -3.15 20.70 -6.00
CA PRO A 15 -2.06 21.27 -5.21
C PRO A 15 -1.23 22.23 -6.08
N SER A 16 -1.01 23.43 -5.55
CA SER A 16 -0.41 24.56 -6.28
C SER A 16 1.05 24.36 -6.69
N SER A 17 1.71 23.33 -6.16
CA SER A 17 3.15 23.11 -6.30
C SER A 17 3.55 22.12 -7.41
N MET A 18 2.61 21.54 -8.18
CA MET A 18 2.94 20.70 -9.33
C MET A 18 1.92 20.82 -10.46
N GLU A 19 1.82 21.98 -11.09
CA GLU A 19 1.18 22.09 -12.40
C GLU A 19 1.89 21.16 -13.39
N ASN A 20 1.21 20.07 -13.74
CA ASN A 20 1.73 19.07 -14.65
C ASN A 20 1.78 19.69 -16.05
N SER A 21 2.96 20.11 -16.51
CA SER A 21 3.06 20.75 -17.82
C SER A 21 2.54 19.80 -18.91
N LYS A 22 1.91 20.34 -19.96
CA LYS A 22 1.41 19.54 -21.08
C LYS A 22 2.51 18.63 -21.64
N ALA A 23 3.74 19.12 -21.70
CA ALA A 23 4.92 18.36 -22.12
C ALA A 23 5.20 17.15 -21.21
N GLN A 24 5.16 17.31 -19.88
CA GLN A 24 5.38 16.21 -18.95
C GLN A 24 4.28 15.13 -19.04
N ARG A 25 3.02 15.53 -19.27
CA ARG A 25 1.91 14.57 -19.49
C ARG A 25 2.11 13.76 -20.76
N ILE A 26 2.47 14.43 -21.85
CA ILE A 26 2.77 13.77 -23.13
C ILE A 26 3.96 12.83 -22.97
N ALA A 27 5.06 13.29 -22.36
CA ALA A 27 6.25 12.47 -22.13
C ALA A 27 5.92 11.20 -21.33
N TRP A 28 5.13 11.31 -20.26
CA TRP A 28 4.67 10.14 -19.50
C TRP A 28 3.83 9.19 -20.33
N ALA A 29 2.85 9.71 -21.07
CA ALA A 29 1.98 8.90 -21.90
C ALA A 29 2.76 8.18 -23.01
N THR A 30 3.68 8.88 -23.67
CA THR A 30 4.58 8.31 -24.69
C THR A 30 5.47 7.24 -24.09
N PHE A 31 6.15 7.53 -22.98
CA PHE A 31 7.01 6.57 -22.28
C PHE A 31 6.26 5.28 -21.93
N LEU A 32 5.09 5.38 -21.28
CA LEU A 32 4.29 4.21 -20.92
C LEU A 32 3.75 3.47 -22.14
N SER A 33 3.29 4.18 -23.18
CA SER A 33 2.76 3.55 -24.39
C SER A 33 3.84 2.77 -25.14
N VAL A 34 5.03 3.37 -25.29
CA VAL A 34 6.19 2.71 -25.91
C VAL A 34 6.60 1.49 -25.07
N GLY A 35 6.68 1.62 -23.75
CA GLY A 35 7.00 0.51 -22.86
C GLY A 35 6.00 -0.64 -22.94
N ALA A 36 4.70 -0.34 -22.97
CA ALA A 36 3.64 -1.34 -23.09
C ALA A 36 3.68 -2.05 -24.45
N VAL A 37 3.84 -1.29 -25.55
CA VAL A 37 3.98 -1.86 -26.90
C VAL A 37 5.25 -2.70 -27.02
N ALA A 38 6.38 -2.25 -26.45
CA ALA A 38 7.63 -3.02 -26.44
C ALA A 38 7.47 -4.33 -25.65
N THR A 39 6.85 -4.28 -24.46
CA THR A 39 6.58 -5.46 -23.63
C THR A 39 5.71 -6.46 -24.38
N TRP A 40 4.63 -5.98 -24.99
CA TRP A 40 3.79 -6.81 -25.84
C TRP A 40 4.57 -7.38 -27.03
N ALA A 41 5.32 -6.57 -27.77
CA ALA A 41 6.03 -7.01 -28.96
C ALA A 41 7.08 -8.09 -28.65
N ILE A 42 7.81 -7.96 -27.54
CA ILE A 42 8.85 -8.90 -27.10
C ILE A 42 8.23 -10.20 -26.59
N PHE A 43 7.20 -10.11 -25.73
CA PHE A 43 6.71 -11.29 -24.99
C PHE A 43 5.38 -11.85 -25.51
N ARG A 44 4.77 -11.30 -26.58
CA ARG A 44 3.46 -11.74 -27.09
C ARG A 44 3.36 -13.24 -27.38
N ALA A 45 4.46 -13.91 -27.73
CA ALA A 45 4.48 -15.34 -28.00
C ALA A 45 4.27 -16.17 -26.71
N GLU A 46 4.63 -15.63 -25.55
CA GLU A 46 4.48 -16.24 -24.23
C GLU A 46 3.21 -15.81 -23.51
N PHE A 47 2.50 -14.81 -24.06
CA PHE A 47 1.29 -14.28 -23.45
C PHE A 47 0.12 -15.23 -23.65
N TRP A 48 -0.60 -15.48 -22.56
CA TRP A 48 -1.96 -15.99 -22.58
C TRP A 48 -2.92 -14.85 -22.21
N MET A 49 -4.24 -15.12 -22.27
CA MET A 49 -5.29 -14.12 -22.00
C MET A 49 -5.00 -13.24 -20.77
N TRP A 50 -4.49 -13.84 -19.70
CA TRP A 50 -4.22 -13.14 -18.44
C TRP A 50 -3.07 -12.15 -18.50
N GLN A 51 -2.01 -12.42 -19.26
CA GLN A 51 -0.89 -11.50 -19.45
C GLN A 51 -1.33 -10.25 -20.22
N PHE A 52 -2.24 -10.42 -21.19
CA PHE A 52 -2.87 -9.29 -21.89
C PHE A 52 -3.72 -8.45 -20.93
N ILE A 53 -4.55 -9.09 -20.11
CA ILE A 53 -5.38 -8.39 -19.12
C ILE A 53 -4.50 -7.62 -18.13
N ILE A 54 -3.46 -8.25 -17.58
CA ILE A 54 -2.52 -7.62 -16.65
C ILE A 54 -1.82 -6.43 -17.31
N LEU A 55 -1.28 -6.58 -18.52
CA LEU A 55 -0.61 -5.49 -19.22
C LEU A 55 -1.58 -4.30 -19.42
N GLY A 56 -2.82 -4.57 -19.83
CA GLY A 56 -3.86 -3.56 -19.97
C GLY A 56 -4.21 -2.88 -18.65
N MET A 57 -4.42 -3.65 -17.59
CA MET A 57 -4.73 -3.13 -16.25
C MET A 57 -3.59 -2.25 -15.71
N TRP A 58 -2.34 -2.71 -15.82
CA TRP A 58 -1.17 -1.92 -15.42
C TRP A 58 -1.03 -0.67 -16.28
N TYR A 59 -1.21 -0.77 -17.60
CA TYR A 59 -1.14 0.39 -18.48
C TYR A 59 -2.16 1.46 -18.08
N VAL A 60 -3.43 1.08 -17.91
CA VAL A 60 -4.50 2.00 -17.49
C VAL A 60 -4.22 2.58 -16.10
N GLY A 61 -3.84 1.73 -15.13
CA GLY A 61 -3.55 2.14 -13.77
C GLY A 61 -2.37 3.11 -13.69
N LEU A 62 -1.22 2.75 -14.26
CA LEU A 62 -0.01 3.58 -14.28
C LEU A 62 -0.23 4.88 -15.07
N MET A 63 -1.00 4.83 -16.16
CA MET A 63 -1.37 6.03 -16.91
C MET A 63 -2.19 6.97 -16.02
N TRP A 64 -3.24 6.46 -15.37
CA TRP A 64 -4.09 7.26 -14.50
C TRP A 64 -3.29 7.87 -13.35
N PHE A 65 -2.49 7.07 -12.62
CA PHE A 65 -1.67 7.54 -11.51
C PHE A 65 -0.64 8.58 -11.96
N GLY A 66 0.11 8.34 -13.03
CA GLY A 66 1.14 9.30 -13.45
C GLY A 66 0.57 10.59 -14.05
N LEU A 67 -0.63 10.57 -14.62
CA LEU A 67 -1.32 11.78 -15.06
C LEU A 67 -1.88 12.60 -13.88
N LYS A 68 -2.45 11.93 -12.88
CA LYS A 68 -3.12 12.56 -11.72
C LYS A 68 -2.20 12.85 -10.54
N TRP A 69 -1.02 12.23 -10.50
CA TRP A 69 -0.07 12.37 -9.39
C TRP A 69 1.36 12.45 -9.92
N PRO A 70 1.88 13.67 -10.18
CA PRO A 70 3.21 13.85 -10.76
C PRO A 70 4.36 13.19 -9.97
N ALA A 71 4.30 13.16 -8.65
CA ALA A 71 5.30 12.51 -7.80
C ALA A 71 5.36 10.98 -8.02
N PHE A 72 4.24 10.36 -8.35
CA PHE A 72 4.20 8.93 -8.71
C PHE A 72 5.09 8.62 -9.91
N ARG A 73 5.15 9.51 -10.91
CA ARG A 73 6.02 9.31 -12.09
C ARG A 73 7.48 9.22 -11.69
N ILE A 74 7.92 10.11 -10.80
CA ILE A 74 9.29 10.14 -10.30
C ILE A 74 9.57 8.85 -9.53
N LEU A 75 8.67 8.46 -8.61
CA LEU A 75 8.81 7.20 -7.88
C LEU A 75 8.90 6.00 -8.83
N PHE A 76 7.99 5.90 -9.81
CA PHE A 76 7.98 4.78 -10.76
C PHE A 76 9.28 4.68 -11.54
N LEU A 77 9.79 5.81 -12.05
CA LEU A 77 11.05 5.85 -12.80
C LEU A 77 12.25 5.52 -11.91
N VAL A 78 12.27 5.97 -10.66
CA VAL A 78 13.31 5.64 -9.68
C VAL A 78 13.30 4.14 -9.36
N VAL A 79 12.13 3.57 -9.07
CA VAL A 79 11.99 2.13 -8.81
C VAL A 79 12.41 1.32 -10.03
N LEU A 80 11.98 1.72 -11.23
CA LEU A 80 12.37 1.05 -12.48
C LEU A 80 13.87 1.11 -12.72
N ALA A 81 14.52 2.25 -12.48
CA ALA A 81 15.96 2.41 -12.65
C ALA A 81 16.75 1.57 -11.66
N ILE A 82 16.38 1.60 -10.37
CA ILE A 82 17.04 0.82 -9.32
C ILE A 82 16.85 -0.67 -9.57
N ALA A 83 15.61 -1.11 -9.82
CA ALA A 83 15.31 -2.51 -10.08
C ALA A 83 15.99 -3.02 -11.36
N GLY A 84 15.93 -2.23 -12.46
CA GLY A 84 16.60 -2.56 -13.72
C GLY A 84 18.11 -2.69 -13.55
N THR A 85 18.73 -1.80 -12.78
CA THR A 85 20.16 -1.89 -12.45
C THR A 85 20.47 -3.16 -11.67
N GLY A 86 19.71 -3.46 -10.61
CA GLY A 86 19.90 -4.68 -9.81
C GLY A 86 19.73 -5.95 -10.65
N VAL A 87 18.67 -6.05 -11.43
CA VAL A 87 18.42 -7.18 -12.34
C VAL A 87 19.54 -7.32 -13.37
N GLY A 88 20.02 -6.21 -13.95
CA GLY A 88 21.13 -6.20 -14.90
C GLY A 88 22.44 -6.72 -14.28
N LEU A 89 22.75 -6.34 -13.04
CA LEU A 89 23.92 -6.86 -12.33
C LEU A 89 23.84 -8.38 -12.11
N TYR A 90 22.67 -8.89 -11.71
CA TYR A 90 22.46 -10.35 -11.60
C TYR A 90 22.52 -11.06 -12.96
N GLN A 91 22.06 -10.43 -14.05
CA GLN A 91 22.19 -10.98 -15.41
C GLN A 91 23.64 -11.03 -15.88
N ALA A 92 24.49 -10.10 -15.43
CA ALA A 92 25.93 -10.10 -15.68
C ALA A 92 26.70 -11.16 -14.86
N GLY A 93 26.01 -12.00 -14.09
CA GLY A 93 26.61 -13.08 -13.30
C GLY A 93 27.19 -12.64 -11.95
N LEU A 94 26.98 -11.38 -11.55
CA LEU A 94 27.42 -10.90 -10.24
C LEU A 94 26.50 -11.43 -9.12
N SER A 95 27.11 -11.68 -7.96
CA SER A 95 26.40 -12.16 -6.77
C SER A 95 26.68 -11.26 -5.55
N SER A 96 25.91 -11.42 -4.49
CA SER A 96 26.16 -10.76 -3.20
C SER A 96 27.46 -11.20 -2.52
N ASN A 97 28.01 -12.35 -2.92
CA ASN A 97 29.28 -12.84 -2.39
C ASN A 97 30.46 -12.07 -2.99
N ASP A 98 30.36 -11.73 -4.27
CA ASP A 98 31.50 -11.19 -5.05
C ASP A 98 31.42 -9.67 -5.26
N SER A 99 30.25 -9.05 -5.08
CA SER A 99 30.02 -7.62 -5.30
C SER A 99 29.48 -6.91 -4.06
N LEU A 100 30.23 -5.92 -3.56
CA LEU A 100 29.78 -5.03 -2.49
C LEU A 100 28.54 -4.21 -2.91
N ALA A 101 28.46 -3.84 -4.19
CA ALA A 101 27.32 -3.10 -4.72
C ALA A 101 26.03 -3.93 -4.60
N ILE A 102 26.07 -5.22 -4.99
CA ILE A 102 24.92 -6.10 -4.77
C ILE A 102 24.65 -6.27 -3.28
N ARG A 103 25.66 -6.66 -2.50
CA ARG A 103 25.50 -6.97 -1.09
C ARG A 103 24.81 -5.87 -0.29
N TYR A 104 25.15 -4.60 -0.53
CA TYR A 104 24.67 -3.48 0.28
C TYR A 104 23.59 -2.62 -0.38
N PHE A 105 23.47 -2.66 -1.71
CA PHE A 105 22.54 -1.77 -2.43
C PHE A 105 21.58 -2.48 -3.36
N PHE A 106 21.94 -3.62 -3.95
CA PHE A 106 21.10 -4.32 -4.95
C PHE A 106 20.69 -5.74 -4.56
N HIS A 107 20.74 -6.08 -3.27
CA HIS A 107 20.18 -7.30 -2.69
C HIS A 107 18.88 -6.96 -1.96
N SER A 108 17.83 -7.77 -2.11
CA SER A 108 16.50 -7.42 -1.60
C SER A 108 16.50 -7.15 -0.10
N ASN A 109 17.15 -8.03 0.69
CA ASN A 109 17.20 -7.87 2.15
C ASN A 109 17.93 -6.59 2.56
N ALA A 110 18.97 -6.18 1.82
CA ALA A 110 19.67 -4.93 2.11
C ALA A 110 18.76 -3.73 1.85
N MET A 111 18.01 -3.73 0.75
CA MET A 111 17.02 -2.70 0.48
C MET A 111 15.92 -2.64 1.54
N PHE A 112 15.46 -3.80 2.03
CA PHE A 112 14.48 -3.85 3.11
C PHE A 112 15.04 -3.27 4.42
N TYR A 113 16.30 -3.53 4.76
CA TYR A 113 16.94 -2.91 5.92
C TYR A 113 17.12 -1.39 5.76
N TRP A 114 17.49 -0.91 4.58
CA TRP A 114 17.55 0.53 4.29
C TRP A 114 16.16 1.17 4.33
N MET A 115 15.13 0.47 3.85
CA MET A 115 13.74 0.89 4.00
C MET A 115 13.39 1.02 5.48
N SER A 116 13.65 0.00 6.31
CA SER A 116 13.37 0.05 7.75
C SER A 116 14.04 1.24 8.45
N ALA A 117 15.32 1.48 8.17
CA ALA A 117 16.03 2.65 8.69
C ALA A 117 15.37 3.98 8.25
N ALA A 118 14.96 4.06 6.97
CA ALA A 118 14.26 5.22 6.45
C ALA A 118 12.89 5.44 7.10
N ILE A 119 12.13 4.37 7.37
CA ILE A 119 10.84 4.41 8.08
C ILE A 119 11.03 4.94 9.50
N LEU A 120 11.98 4.39 10.24
CA LEU A 120 12.29 4.81 11.61
C LEU A 120 12.60 6.30 11.69
N LEU A 121 13.54 6.75 10.85
CA LEU A 121 13.91 8.15 10.80
C LEU A 121 12.72 9.01 10.35
N SER A 122 12.01 8.59 9.29
CA SER A 122 10.81 9.28 8.81
C SER A 122 9.78 9.53 9.92
N ALA A 123 9.52 8.50 10.75
CA ALA A 123 8.63 8.63 11.90
C ALA A 123 9.12 9.70 12.87
N VAL A 124 10.41 9.70 13.24
CA VAL A 124 11.00 10.74 14.10
C VAL A 124 10.75 12.14 13.51
N GLY A 125 10.90 12.30 12.20
CA GLY A 125 10.61 13.57 11.51
C GLY A 125 9.17 14.03 11.66
N TYR A 126 8.19 13.13 11.45
CA TYR A 126 6.78 13.43 11.63
C TYR A 126 6.40 13.70 13.09
N TYR A 127 6.97 12.97 14.04
CA TYR A 127 6.76 13.20 15.47
C TYR A 127 7.30 14.57 15.90
N LEU A 128 8.50 14.94 15.47
CA LEU A 128 9.08 16.26 15.73
C LEU A 128 8.28 17.39 15.06
N TYR A 129 7.69 17.15 13.89
CA TYR A 129 6.76 18.09 13.28
C TYR A 129 5.50 18.25 14.13
N LEU A 130 4.84 17.15 14.51
CA LEU A 130 3.56 17.19 15.22
C LEU A 130 3.71 17.80 16.61
N PHE A 131 4.62 17.29 17.43
CA PHE A 131 4.77 17.68 18.84
C PHE A 131 5.64 18.92 19.03
N ALA A 132 6.78 19.02 18.33
CA ALA A 132 7.73 20.12 18.52
C ALA A 132 7.60 21.27 17.51
N GLY A 133 6.82 21.11 16.43
CA GLY A 133 6.57 22.18 15.45
C GLY A 133 7.71 22.47 14.51
N ARG A 134 8.66 21.54 14.43
CA ARG A 134 9.83 21.69 13.59
C ARG A 134 9.46 21.41 12.13
N GLN A 135 9.22 22.47 11.36
CA GLN A 135 8.88 22.39 9.93
C GLN A 135 9.97 21.64 9.12
N ASN A 136 11.24 21.94 9.42
CA ASN A 136 12.37 21.24 8.82
C ASN A 136 12.33 19.73 9.13
N ALA A 137 11.82 19.35 10.30
CA ALA A 137 11.69 17.94 10.67
C ALA A 137 10.65 17.19 9.85
N GLY A 138 9.51 17.82 9.61
CA GLY A 138 8.50 17.29 8.69
C GLY A 138 9.03 17.18 7.25
N ASN A 139 9.82 18.14 6.78
CA ASN A 139 10.40 18.12 5.42
C ASN A 139 11.35 16.93 5.20
N TRP A 140 12.26 16.65 6.14
CA TRP A 140 13.14 15.50 6.00
C TRP A 140 12.41 14.18 6.25
N GLY A 141 11.44 14.15 7.17
CA GLY A 141 10.55 13.00 7.37
C GLY A 141 9.83 12.59 6.09
N HIS A 142 9.26 13.57 5.38
CA HIS A 142 8.67 13.39 4.05
C HIS A 142 9.63 12.76 3.02
N ARG A 143 10.86 13.26 2.94
CA ARG A 143 11.86 12.74 1.99
C ARG A 143 12.25 11.31 2.32
N LEU A 144 12.42 10.99 3.60
CA LEU A 144 12.74 9.64 4.04
C LEU A 144 11.57 8.67 3.85
N ALA A 145 10.32 9.14 3.99
CA ALA A 145 9.14 8.36 3.63
C ALA A 145 9.15 7.99 2.13
N TRP A 146 9.43 8.93 1.23
CA TRP A 146 9.59 8.63 -0.20
C TRP A 146 10.74 7.66 -0.48
N MET A 147 11.86 7.83 0.23
CA MET A 147 13.00 6.91 0.13
C MET A 147 12.63 5.50 0.57
N ALA A 148 11.92 5.35 1.70
CA ALA A 148 11.42 4.07 2.18
C ALA A 148 10.53 3.38 1.14
N VAL A 149 9.58 4.12 0.54
CA VAL A 149 8.70 3.60 -0.50
C VAL A 149 9.50 3.14 -1.73
N ALA A 150 10.45 3.93 -2.20
CA ALA A 150 11.30 3.58 -3.33
C ALA A 150 12.13 2.32 -3.05
N LEU A 151 12.73 2.22 -1.86
CA LEU A 151 13.52 1.06 -1.44
C LEU A 151 12.67 -0.20 -1.27
N GLY A 152 11.49 -0.09 -0.67
CA GLY A 152 10.57 -1.21 -0.49
C GLY A 152 10.12 -1.81 -1.83
N PHE A 153 9.62 -0.98 -2.74
CA PHE A 153 9.20 -1.47 -4.07
C PHE A 153 10.37 -1.94 -4.93
N SER A 154 11.54 -1.27 -4.87
CA SER A 154 12.73 -1.73 -5.60
C SER A 154 13.24 -3.06 -5.05
N GLY A 155 13.23 -3.23 -3.73
CA GLY A 155 13.63 -4.46 -3.05
C GLY A 155 12.71 -5.62 -3.42
N LEU A 156 11.39 -5.40 -3.49
CA LEU A 156 10.44 -6.38 -3.98
C LEU A 156 10.71 -6.70 -5.47
N ALA A 157 10.93 -5.70 -6.33
CA ALA A 157 11.23 -5.95 -7.74
C ALA A 157 12.50 -6.79 -7.94
N ILE A 158 13.56 -6.50 -7.20
CA ILE A 158 14.82 -7.27 -7.22
C ILE A 158 14.62 -8.67 -6.62
N ARG A 159 13.89 -8.77 -5.51
CA ARG A 159 13.59 -10.06 -4.89
C ARG A 159 12.90 -11.01 -5.84
N TRP A 160 12.00 -10.51 -6.69
CA TRP A 160 11.39 -11.31 -7.75
C TRP A 160 12.47 -11.95 -8.64
N ARG A 161 13.49 -11.21 -9.07
CA ARG A 161 14.63 -11.79 -9.81
C ARG A 161 15.40 -12.80 -8.96
N GLU A 162 15.68 -12.49 -7.70
CA GLU A 162 16.38 -13.41 -6.80
C GLU A 162 15.66 -14.75 -6.64
N THR A 163 14.32 -14.79 -6.74
CA THR A 163 13.58 -16.06 -6.70
C THR A 163 13.93 -17.03 -7.82
N TYR A 164 14.37 -16.54 -8.98
CA TYR A 164 14.82 -17.39 -10.09
C TYR A 164 16.27 -17.88 -9.94
N ILE A 165 17.07 -17.24 -9.08
CA ILE A 165 18.50 -17.54 -8.94
C ILE A 165 18.70 -18.83 -8.12
N GLY A 166 17.93 -19.02 -7.06
CA GLY A 166 18.04 -20.22 -6.21
C GLY A 166 17.73 -21.51 -6.99
N HIS A 167 16.65 -21.49 -7.76
CA HIS A 167 16.32 -22.54 -8.72
C HIS A 167 15.35 -21.97 -9.79
N PRO A 168 15.52 -22.28 -11.09
CA PRO A 168 14.67 -21.69 -12.14
C PRO A 168 13.17 -21.94 -11.96
N SER A 169 12.79 -23.08 -11.37
CA SER A 169 11.38 -23.41 -11.11
C SER A 169 10.75 -22.69 -9.91
N TRP A 170 11.54 -21.97 -9.10
CA TRP A 170 11.01 -21.26 -7.93
C TRP A 170 10.42 -19.91 -8.30
N GLY A 171 10.78 -19.34 -9.44
CA GLY A 171 10.40 -17.99 -9.87
C GLY A 171 8.98 -17.56 -9.48
N HIS A 172 8.87 -16.62 -8.53
CA HIS A 172 7.59 -16.14 -8.02
C HIS A 172 7.64 -14.66 -7.61
N ILE A 173 6.49 -14.01 -7.64
CA ILE A 173 6.34 -12.64 -7.10
C ILE A 173 6.57 -12.67 -5.57
N PRO A 174 7.28 -11.70 -4.98
CA PRO A 174 7.55 -11.67 -3.54
C PRO A 174 6.34 -11.12 -2.77
N VAL A 175 5.30 -11.95 -2.70
CA VAL A 175 4.13 -11.79 -1.83
C VAL A 175 3.73 -13.16 -1.27
N SER A 176 4.72 -14.04 -1.10
CA SER A 176 4.52 -15.47 -0.83
C SER A 176 4.53 -15.83 0.64
N ASN A 177 5.14 -15.00 1.49
CA ASN A 177 5.25 -15.24 2.92
C ASN A 177 5.03 -13.94 3.71
N ILE A 178 4.94 -14.07 5.04
CA ILE A 178 4.67 -12.93 5.92
C ILE A 178 5.75 -11.83 5.83
N TYR A 179 7.02 -12.19 5.61
CA TYR A 179 8.11 -11.23 5.48
C TYR A 179 7.90 -10.33 4.25
N ASP A 180 7.65 -10.93 3.09
CA ASP A 180 7.41 -10.20 1.84
C ASP A 180 6.18 -9.28 1.93
N VAL A 181 5.08 -9.77 2.51
CA VAL A 181 3.86 -8.98 2.59
C VAL A 181 3.92 -7.87 3.65
N MET A 182 4.78 -7.99 4.67
CA MET A 182 5.04 -6.89 5.61
C MET A 182 5.82 -5.75 4.94
N VAL A 183 6.78 -6.06 4.05
CA VAL A 183 7.42 -5.04 3.20
C VAL A 183 6.37 -4.35 2.33
N LEU A 184 5.52 -5.13 1.66
CA LEU A 184 4.45 -4.59 0.82
C LEU A 184 3.49 -3.71 1.62
N PHE A 185 3.10 -4.13 2.83
CA PHE A 185 2.25 -3.34 3.73
C PHE A 185 2.89 -2.00 4.08
N CYS A 186 4.16 -2.00 4.49
CA CYS A 186 4.87 -0.77 4.86
C CYS A 186 4.98 0.18 3.67
N ALA A 187 5.49 -0.29 2.53
CA ALA A 187 5.69 0.53 1.33
C ALA A 187 4.36 1.07 0.78
N THR A 188 3.31 0.24 0.74
CA THR A 188 1.99 0.62 0.22
C THR A 188 1.29 1.61 1.15
N THR A 189 1.34 1.39 2.46
CA THR A 189 0.74 2.30 3.45
C THR A 189 1.41 3.68 3.41
N ILE A 190 2.74 3.72 3.38
CA ILE A 190 3.45 5.00 3.26
C ILE A 190 3.16 5.69 1.92
N LEU A 191 3.08 4.94 0.82
CA LEU A 191 2.74 5.50 -0.50
C LEU A 191 1.36 6.18 -0.48
N PHE A 192 0.32 5.50 -0.01
CA PHE A 192 -1.01 6.09 0.08
C PHE A 192 -1.06 7.24 1.09
N TYR A 193 -0.32 7.16 2.19
CA TYR A 193 -0.17 8.29 3.10
C TYR A 193 0.44 9.52 2.40
N LEU A 194 1.53 9.35 1.64
CA LEU A 194 2.17 10.42 0.90
C LEU A 194 1.26 11.04 -0.17
N PHE A 195 0.38 10.23 -0.78
CA PHE A 195 -0.68 10.75 -1.64
C PHE A 195 -1.60 11.73 -0.89
N HIS A 196 -2.03 11.37 0.33
CA HIS A 196 -2.86 12.23 1.16
C HIS A 196 -2.11 13.43 1.77
N GLU A 197 -0.85 13.27 2.14
CA GLU A 197 -0.01 14.38 2.59
C GLU A 197 0.11 15.45 1.50
N ASN A 198 0.36 15.04 0.24
CA ASN A 198 0.42 15.97 -0.89
C ASN A 198 -0.91 16.68 -1.16
N ARG A 199 -2.06 16.05 -0.88
CA ARG A 199 -3.39 16.63 -1.08
C ARG A 199 -3.81 17.56 0.04
N THR A 200 -3.38 17.27 1.27
CA THR A 200 -3.74 18.05 2.45
C THR A 200 -2.73 19.15 2.75
N GLU A 201 -1.56 19.12 2.10
CA GLU A 201 -0.41 20.02 2.33
C GLU A 201 0.00 20.08 3.82
N ASN A 202 -0.27 19.00 4.56
CA ASN A 202 -0.07 18.93 6.00
C ASN A 202 0.53 17.58 6.40
N ARG A 203 1.60 17.63 7.18
CA ARG A 203 2.42 16.47 7.57
C ARG A 203 2.04 15.86 8.91
N GLY A 204 1.06 16.43 9.60
CA GLY A 204 0.68 16.03 10.96
C GLY A 204 0.10 14.62 11.00
N LEU A 205 -0.60 14.21 9.94
CA LEU A 205 -1.19 12.88 9.85
C LEU A 205 -0.13 11.76 9.80
N GLY A 206 1.11 12.06 9.41
CA GLY A 206 2.20 11.08 9.39
C GLY A 206 2.50 10.49 10.75
N ALA A 207 2.44 11.30 11.81
CA ALA A 207 2.65 10.81 13.18
C ALA A 207 1.54 9.87 13.67
N PHE A 208 0.40 9.82 12.97
CA PHE A 208 -0.69 8.86 13.24
C PHE A 208 -0.57 7.60 12.40
N VAL A 209 -0.05 7.69 11.17
CA VAL A 209 0.09 6.54 10.25
C VAL A 209 1.38 5.75 10.50
N LEU A 210 2.48 6.41 10.83
CA LEU A 210 3.76 5.72 11.02
C LEU A 210 3.81 4.72 12.19
N PRO A 211 3.04 4.81 13.29
CA PRO A 211 3.09 3.84 14.39
C PRO A 211 2.85 2.39 13.98
N LEU A 212 1.77 2.07 13.26
CA LEU A 212 1.52 0.68 12.84
C LEU A 212 2.51 0.24 11.78
N VAL A 213 2.96 1.16 10.92
CA VAL A 213 4.02 0.89 9.96
C VAL A 213 5.32 0.52 10.67
N LEU A 214 5.68 1.21 11.76
CA LEU A 214 6.83 0.86 12.60
C LEU A 214 6.66 -0.48 13.29
N VAL A 215 5.46 -0.80 13.79
CA VAL A 215 5.18 -2.12 14.37
C VAL A 215 5.37 -3.21 13.32
N ALA A 216 4.83 -3.02 12.12
CA ALA A 216 5.00 -3.95 11.00
C ALA A 216 6.46 -4.06 10.56
N ASP A 217 7.20 -2.95 10.55
CA ASP A 217 8.63 -2.90 10.21
C ASP A 217 9.51 -3.61 11.26
N ILE A 218 9.24 -3.39 12.55
CA ILE A 218 9.91 -4.12 13.64
C ILE A 218 9.59 -5.62 13.55
N PHE A 219 8.33 -5.96 13.29
CA PHE A 219 7.90 -7.34 13.12
C PHE A 219 8.58 -7.99 11.91
N LEU A 220 8.70 -7.28 10.77
CA LEU A 220 9.46 -7.70 9.59
C LEU A 220 10.91 -8.06 9.93
N ILE A 221 11.61 -7.18 10.65
CA ILE A 221 12.99 -7.43 11.10
C ILE A 221 13.04 -8.65 12.01
N TRP A 222 12.12 -8.74 12.97
CA TRP A 222 12.05 -9.85 13.93
C TRP A 222 11.79 -11.19 13.25
N VAL A 223 10.79 -11.31 12.36
CA VAL A 223 10.51 -12.58 11.66
C VAL A 223 11.64 -12.97 10.71
N GLY A 224 12.32 -12.00 10.10
CA GLY A 224 13.51 -12.24 9.30
C GLY A 224 14.67 -12.79 10.12
N ALA A 225 14.89 -12.25 11.32
CA ALA A 225 15.98 -12.67 12.20
C ALA A 225 15.70 -13.99 12.94
N ALA A 226 14.53 -14.11 13.57
CA ALA A 226 14.17 -15.23 14.44
C ALA A 226 13.75 -16.49 13.66
N TYR A 227 13.07 -16.32 12.52
CA TYR A 227 12.49 -17.43 11.74
C TYR A 227 13.10 -17.57 10.35
N HIS A 228 14.06 -16.71 9.98
CA HIS A 228 14.72 -16.74 8.67
C HIS A 228 13.77 -16.64 7.47
N LEU A 229 12.61 -15.98 7.65
CA LEU A 229 11.61 -15.78 6.59
C LEU A 229 12.07 -14.78 5.51
N ASN A 230 13.21 -14.12 5.73
CA ASN A 230 13.91 -13.33 4.73
C ASN A 230 14.63 -14.20 3.66
N ARG A 231 14.75 -15.51 3.87
CA ARG A 231 15.27 -16.46 2.88
C ARG A 231 14.19 -16.82 1.86
N ILE A 232 14.61 -16.96 0.60
CA ILE A 232 13.72 -17.37 -0.48
C ILE A 232 13.56 -18.89 -0.44
N GLN A 233 12.32 -19.35 -0.56
CA GLN A 233 11.94 -20.76 -0.55
C GLN A 233 10.96 -21.04 -1.69
N PRO A 234 10.85 -22.29 -2.17
CA PRO A 234 9.83 -22.65 -3.16
C PRO A 234 8.42 -22.42 -2.61
N LEU A 235 7.52 -22.00 -3.49
CA LEU A 235 6.09 -21.90 -3.15
C LEU A 235 5.51 -23.27 -2.83
N ILE A 236 4.71 -23.34 -1.76
CA ILE A 236 3.83 -24.49 -1.53
C ILE A 236 2.81 -24.61 -2.68
N PRO A 237 2.35 -25.84 -3.03
CA PRO A 237 1.50 -26.06 -4.20
C PRO A 237 0.24 -25.18 -4.24
N ALA A 238 -0.40 -24.94 -3.10
CA ALA A 238 -1.59 -24.09 -3.02
C ALA A 238 -1.35 -22.62 -3.43
N LEU A 239 -0.12 -22.12 -3.25
CA LEU A 239 0.27 -20.74 -3.61
C LEU A 239 0.80 -20.63 -5.04
N GLN A 240 1.02 -21.74 -5.75
CA GLN A 240 1.44 -21.76 -7.16
C GLN A 240 0.26 -21.45 -8.09
N SER A 241 -0.36 -20.30 -7.90
CA SER A 241 -1.56 -19.89 -8.61
C SER A 241 -1.42 -18.49 -9.18
N PHE A 242 -2.02 -18.30 -10.36
CA PHE A 242 -2.13 -16.99 -10.99
C PHE A 242 -2.87 -15.98 -10.12
N TRP A 243 -3.93 -16.42 -9.44
CA TRP A 243 -4.82 -15.54 -8.67
C TRP A 243 -4.15 -14.91 -7.45
N MET A 244 -3.23 -15.65 -6.81
CA MET A 244 -2.45 -15.18 -5.67
C MET A 244 -1.70 -13.88 -6.00
N LYS A 245 -1.15 -13.78 -7.22
CA LYS A 245 -0.37 -12.63 -7.71
C LYS A 245 -1.16 -11.32 -7.76
N ILE A 246 -2.50 -11.38 -7.76
CA ILE A 246 -3.39 -10.20 -7.85
C ILE A 246 -4.21 -10.07 -6.56
N HIS A 247 -4.70 -11.18 -6.01
CA HIS A 247 -5.45 -11.22 -4.76
C HIS A 247 -4.66 -10.58 -3.61
N VAL A 248 -3.44 -11.05 -3.34
CA VAL A 248 -2.67 -10.59 -2.17
C VAL A 248 -2.36 -9.09 -2.28
N PRO A 249 -1.80 -8.56 -3.39
CA PRO A 249 -1.59 -7.13 -3.51
C PRO A 249 -2.88 -6.29 -3.37
N SER A 250 -4.01 -6.78 -3.90
CA SER A 250 -5.30 -6.08 -3.79
C SER A 250 -5.74 -5.97 -2.32
N MET A 251 -5.57 -7.04 -1.54
CA MET A 251 -5.85 -7.02 -0.10
C MET A 251 -4.95 -6.02 0.65
N PHE A 252 -3.67 -5.95 0.33
CA PHE A 252 -2.76 -5.00 1.00
C PHE A 252 -3.02 -3.53 0.62
N ILE A 253 -3.49 -3.26 -0.60
CA ILE A 253 -4.01 -1.93 -0.97
C ILE A 253 -5.23 -1.58 -0.09
N ALA A 254 -6.15 -2.52 0.12
CA ALA A 254 -7.30 -2.31 0.98
C ALA A 254 -6.89 -2.05 2.44
N TYR A 255 -6.05 -2.91 3.02
CA TYR A 255 -5.62 -2.80 4.41
C TYR A 255 -4.86 -1.50 4.69
N ALA A 256 -3.97 -1.08 3.78
CA ALA A 256 -3.30 0.22 3.87
C ALA A 256 -4.30 1.38 3.96
N ASN A 257 -5.31 1.39 3.10
CA ASN A 257 -6.31 2.46 3.05
C ASN A 257 -7.27 2.43 4.24
N PHE A 258 -7.69 1.25 4.70
CA PHE A 258 -8.49 1.09 5.92
C PHE A 258 -7.73 1.58 7.15
N TYR A 259 -6.43 1.28 7.25
CA TYR A 259 -5.61 1.81 8.34
C TYR A 259 -5.46 3.34 8.28
N ILE A 260 -5.16 3.91 7.11
CA ILE A 260 -5.11 5.38 6.95
C ILE A 260 -6.45 6.01 7.31
N SER A 261 -7.57 5.38 6.94
CA SER A 261 -8.90 5.85 7.31
C SER A 261 -9.09 5.93 8.82
N ALA A 262 -8.75 4.86 9.54
CA ALA A 262 -8.85 4.82 10.99
C ALA A 262 -7.98 5.89 11.65
N MET A 263 -6.76 6.11 11.14
CA MET A 263 -5.86 7.14 11.66
C MET A 263 -6.35 8.56 11.35
N ALA A 264 -6.95 8.79 10.17
CA ALA A 264 -7.59 10.06 9.84
C ALA A 264 -8.85 10.31 10.69
N GLY A 265 -9.63 9.26 10.99
CA GLY A 265 -10.76 9.32 11.93
C GLY A 265 -10.30 9.65 13.36
N LEU A 266 -9.24 9.01 13.85
CA LEU A 266 -8.64 9.35 15.14
C LEU A 266 -8.14 10.80 15.18
N ALA A 267 -7.42 11.23 14.14
CA ALA A 267 -6.95 12.60 14.01
C ALA A 267 -8.11 13.61 13.96
N TYR A 268 -9.23 13.28 13.31
CA TYR A 268 -10.44 14.09 13.31
C TYR A 268 -10.95 14.32 14.74
N LEU A 269 -11.12 13.24 15.51
CA LEU A 269 -11.64 13.29 16.87
C LEU A 269 -10.73 14.12 17.80
N LEU A 270 -9.41 13.94 17.67
CA LEU A 270 -8.44 14.70 18.45
C LEU A 270 -8.39 16.17 18.04
N LYS A 271 -8.53 16.48 16.75
CA LYS A 271 -8.57 17.87 16.28
C LYS A 271 -9.85 18.58 16.72
N GLU A 272 -11.00 17.90 16.66
CA GLU A 272 -12.28 18.45 17.13
C GLU A 272 -12.16 18.83 18.62
N ARG A 273 -11.59 17.95 19.45
CA ARG A 273 -11.30 18.26 20.86
C ARG A 273 -10.27 19.38 21.03
N ALA A 274 -9.28 19.47 20.15
CA ALA A 274 -8.26 20.52 20.18
C ALA A 274 -8.83 21.90 19.83
N GLN A 275 -9.88 21.97 19.00
CA GLN A 275 -10.56 23.24 18.72
C GLN A 275 -11.23 23.82 19.96
N THR A 276 -11.80 22.97 20.82
CA THR A 276 -12.39 23.40 22.10
C THR A 276 -11.35 23.66 23.18
N SER A 277 -10.33 22.81 23.29
CA SER A 277 -9.31 22.92 24.36
C SER A 277 -8.16 23.87 24.04
N GLY A 278 -8.01 24.33 22.79
CA GLY A 278 -6.96 25.26 22.37
C GLY A 278 -5.54 24.68 22.36
N ASN A 279 -5.40 23.35 22.32
CA ASN A 279 -4.08 22.70 22.35
C ASN A 279 -3.36 22.71 20.97
N PHE A 280 -2.08 22.33 20.98
CA PHE A 280 -1.20 22.38 19.81
C PHE A 280 -1.70 21.58 18.59
N LEU A 281 -2.54 20.55 18.75
CA LEU A 281 -3.02 19.74 17.63
C LEU A 281 -3.92 20.53 16.68
N ARG A 282 -4.55 21.61 17.16
CA ARG A 282 -5.40 22.51 16.36
C ARG A 282 -4.68 22.98 15.10
N ASP A 283 -3.44 23.43 15.24
CA ASP A 283 -2.67 24.06 14.16
C ASP A 283 -1.77 23.05 13.41
N ARG A 284 -1.59 21.85 13.96
CA ARG A 284 -0.65 20.86 13.41
C ARG A 284 -1.32 19.81 12.54
N LEU A 285 -2.61 19.58 12.70
CA LEU A 285 -3.39 18.63 11.90
C LEU A 285 -4.09 19.31 10.71
N PRO A 286 -4.47 18.57 9.65
CA PRO A 286 -5.33 19.08 8.57
C PRO A 286 -6.69 19.58 9.08
N SER A 287 -7.47 20.32 8.29
CA SER A 287 -8.82 20.73 8.72
C SER A 287 -9.75 19.52 8.95
N LEU A 288 -10.79 19.69 9.77
CA LEU A 288 -11.79 18.62 10.00
C LEU A 288 -12.43 18.14 8.69
N GLU A 289 -12.72 19.06 7.78
CA GLU A 289 -13.26 18.73 6.45
C GLU A 289 -12.31 17.85 5.62
N LEU A 290 -11.00 18.16 5.63
CA LEU A 290 -10.01 17.37 4.93
C LEU A 290 -9.84 15.98 5.57
N LEU A 291 -9.90 15.89 6.90
CA LEU A 291 -9.84 14.62 7.61
C LEU A 291 -11.07 13.74 7.31
N ASP A 292 -12.27 14.33 7.28
CA ASP A 292 -13.52 13.64 6.90
C ASP A 292 -13.48 13.09 5.47
N LYS A 293 -13.06 13.94 4.52
CA LYS A 293 -12.83 13.54 3.13
C LYS A 293 -11.78 12.44 3.02
N THR A 294 -10.71 12.53 3.82
CA THR A 294 -9.63 11.53 3.82
C THR A 294 -10.14 10.18 4.31
N PHE A 295 -10.73 10.09 5.51
CA PHE A 295 -11.17 8.79 6.03
C PHE A 295 -12.29 8.16 5.20
N SER A 296 -13.21 8.97 4.68
CA SER A 296 -14.31 8.47 3.84
C SER A 296 -13.80 8.00 2.48
N GLY A 297 -12.91 8.79 1.87
CA GLY A 297 -12.33 8.48 0.57
C GLY A 297 -11.44 7.24 0.59
N THR A 298 -10.61 7.07 1.63
CA THR A 298 -9.78 5.88 1.78
C THR A 298 -10.60 4.63 2.09
N ILE A 299 -11.71 4.73 2.85
CA ILE A 299 -12.64 3.59 3.01
C ILE A 299 -13.24 3.20 1.66
N ALA A 300 -13.74 4.16 0.87
CA ALA A 300 -14.34 3.85 -0.43
C ALA A 300 -13.32 3.17 -1.36
N PHE A 301 -12.10 3.70 -1.43
CA PHE A 301 -11.03 3.13 -2.25
C PHE A 301 -10.57 1.76 -1.72
N GLY A 302 -10.40 1.62 -0.40
CA GLY A 302 -10.04 0.36 0.23
C GLY A 302 -11.11 -0.71 0.04
N PHE A 303 -12.38 -0.35 0.14
CA PHE A 303 -13.51 -1.26 -0.06
C PHE A 303 -13.61 -1.80 -1.48
N LEU A 304 -13.29 -0.97 -2.49
CA LEU A 304 -13.19 -1.41 -3.88
C LEU A 304 -12.15 -2.52 -4.03
N PHE A 305 -10.93 -2.30 -3.53
CA PHE A 305 -9.84 -3.28 -3.62
C PHE A 305 -10.08 -4.51 -2.74
N PHE A 306 -10.72 -4.34 -1.58
CA PHE A 306 -11.11 -5.45 -0.72
C PHE A 306 -12.14 -6.33 -1.41
N THR A 307 -13.13 -5.74 -2.07
CA THR A 307 -14.15 -6.48 -2.83
C THR A 307 -13.52 -7.27 -3.98
N VAL A 308 -12.66 -6.63 -4.77
CA VAL A 308 -11.90 -7.31 -5.84
C VAL A 308 -11.04 -8.43 -5.24
N GLY A 309 -10.30 -8.14 -4.16
CA GLY A 309 -9.50 -9.11 -3.44
C GLY A 309 -10.32 -10.32 -3.00
N THR A 310 -11.45 -10.13 -2.32
CA THR A 310 -12.30 -11.23 -1.82
C THR A 310 -12.83 -12.09 -2.95
N ILE A 311 -13.27 -11.50 -4.07
CA ILE A 311 -13.72 -12.25 -5.25
C ILE A 311 -12.56 -13.08 -5.82
N LEU A 312 -11.37 -12.48 -6.01
CA LEU A 312 -10.19 -13.20 -6.49
C LEU A 312 -9.76 -14.32 -5.53
N GLY A 313 -9.93 -14.11 -4.23
CA GLY A 313 -9.69 -15.10 -3.18
C GLY A 313 -10.63 -16.28 -3.30
N ALA A 314 -11.92 -16.05 -3.50
CA ALA A 314 -12.91 -17.11 -3.73
C ALA A 314 -12.61 -17.93 -5.00
N VAL A 315 -12.19 -17.27 -6.09
CA VAL A 315 -11.79 -17.97 -7.32
C VAL A 315 -10.50 -18.80 -7.10
N TRP A 316 -9.57 -18.30 -6.30
CA TRP A 316 -8.40 -19.06 -5.89
C TRP A 316 -8.78 -20.27 -5.03
N ALA A 317 -9.65 -20.09 -4.03
CA ALA A 317 -10.14 -21.16 -3.15
C ALA A 317 -10.81 -22.27 -3.94
N ALA A 318 -11.61 -21.94 -4.96
CA ALA A 318 -12.23 -22.94 -5.83
C ALA A 318 -11.21 -23.83 -6.54
N LYS A 319 -10.06 -23.26 -6.93
CA LYS A 319 -8.96 -24.03 -7.55
C LYS A 319 -8.13 -24.80 -6.53
N ALA A 320 -7.94 -24.27 -5.33
CA ALA A 320 -7.10 -24.87 -4.30
C ALA A 320 -7.81 -25.98 -3.51
N TRP A 321 -9.09 -25.77 -3.18
CA TRP A 321 -9.86 -26.61 -2.25
C TRP A 321 -11.18 -27.15 -2.84
N GLY A 322 -11.48 -26.84 -4.11
CA GLY A 322 -12.65 -27.39 -4.82
C GLY A 322 -13.98 -26.66 -4.60
N GLY A 323 -14.00 -25.54 -3.86
CA GLY A 323 -15.19 -24.71 -3.64
C GLY A 323 -14.85 -23.22 -3.49
N PHE A 324 -15.78 -22.33 -3.90
CA PHE A 324 -15.58 -20.88 -3.81
C PHE A 324 -15.66 -20.32 -2.39
N TRP A 325 -16.33 -21.06 -1.49
CA TRP A 325 -16.55 -20.69 -0.10
C TRP A 325 -16.78 -21.96 0.71
N SER A 326 -16.18 -22.00 1.89
CA SER A 326 -16.16 -23.11 2.82
C SER A 326 -16.59 -22.74 4.24
N TRP A 327 -16.96 -21.47 4.48
CA TRP A 327 -17.27 -20.94 5.82
C TRP A 327 -16.10 -21.05 6.81
N ASP A 328 -14.87 -21.17 6.28
CA ASP A 328 -13.65 -21.08 7.08
C ASP A 328 -13.65 -19.79 7.92
N PRO A 329 -13.07 -19.77 9.13
CA PRO A 329 -13.04 -18.57 9.95
C PRO A 329 -12.48 -17.34 9.21
N LYS A 330 -11.50 -17.50 8.32
CA LYS A 330 -10.93 -16.38 7.56
C LYS A 330 -11.92 -15.83 6.55
N GLU A 331 -12.62 -16.71 5.85
CA GLU A 331 -13.67 -16.36 4.89
C GLU A 331 -14.82 -15.63 5.61
N THR A 332 -15.32 -16.21 6.70
CA THR A 332 -16.40 -15.61 7.50
C THR A 332 -16.02 -14.21 8.00
N TRP A 333 -14.80 -14.02 8.49
CA TRP A 333 -14.32 -12.70 8.90
C TRP A 333 -14.09 -11.73 7.75
N ALA A 334 -13.69 -12.22 6.57
CA ALA A 334 -13.63 -11.38 5.38
C ALA A 334 -15.03 -10.85 5.00
N LEU A 335 -16.09 -11.66 5.16
CA LEU A 335 -17.47 -11.20 4.99
C LEU A 335 -17.88 -10.16 6.05
N ILE A 336 -17.50 -10.36 7.32
CA ILE A 336 -17.76 -9.38 8.39
C ILE A 336 -17.08 -8.04 8.09
N VAL A 337 -15.81 -8.06 7.66
CA VAL A 337 -15.07 -6.87 7.24
C VAL A 337 -15.79 -6.18 6.07
N TRP A 338 -16.22 -6.96 5.08
CA TRP A 338 -16.94 -6.45 3.92
C TRP A 338 -18.23 -5.75 4.34
N LEU A 339 -19.05 -6.39 5.19
CA LEU A 339 -20.31 -5.83 5.70
C LEU A 339 -20.08 -4.58 6.55
N ASN A 340 -19.03 -4.54 7.36
CA ASN A 340 -18.68 -3.36 8.16
C ASN A 340 -18.40 -2.14 7.27
N TYR A 341 -17.55 -2.28 6.25
CA TYR A 341 -17.22 -1.16 5.36
C TYR A 341 -18.34 -0.84 4.36
N ALA A 342 -19.12 -1.82 3.92
CA ALA A 342 -20.33 -1.59 3.16
C ALA A 342 -21.36 -0.81 3.99
N GLY A 343 -21.53 -1.17 5.27
CA GLY A 343 -22.38 -0.47 6.23
C GLY A 343 -21.93 0.97 6.46
N PHE A 344 -20.61 1.21 6.59
CA PHE A 344 -20.05 2.55 6.67
C PHE A 344 -20.41 3.39 5.43
N LEU A 345 -20.20 2.86 4.22
CA LEU A 345 -20.49 3.57 2.97
C LEU A 345 -22.00 3.81 2.78
N HIS A 346 -22.82 2.83 3.16
CA HIS A 346 -24.27 2.96 3.16
C HIS A 346 -24.71 4.07 4.11
N ALA A 347 -24.23 4.06 5.35
CA ALA A 347 -24.50 5.10 6.33
C ALA A 347 -24.08 6.47 5.82
N ARG A 348 -22.89 6.60 5.19
CA ARG A 348 -22.40 7.85 4.60
C ARG A 348 -23.34 8.46 3.56
N SER A 349 -24.12 7.63 2.86
CA SER A 349 -25.11 8.11 1.87
C SER A 349 -26.40 8.65 2.51
N GLN A 350 -26.57 8.47 3.82
CA GLN A 350 -27.74 8.92 4.58
C GLN A 350 -27.51 10.27 5.25
N ARG A 351 -28.61 10.99 5.54
CA ARG A 351 -28.58 12.27 6.25
C ARG A 351 -28.02 12.07 7.68
N ASN A 352 -27.25 13.04 8.17
CA ASN A 352 -26.64 13.08 9.52
C ASN A 352 -25.49 12.08 9.78
N TRP A 353 -25.00 11.36 8.78
CA TRP A 353 -23.81 10.49 8.90
C TRP A 353 -22.57 11.18 8.33
N GLU A 354 -22.07 12.14 9.10
CA GLU A 354 -20.88 12.93 8.77
C GLU A 354 -20.10 13.33 10.02
N GLY A 355 -18.82 13.66 9.88
CA GLY A 355 -17.99 14.14 10.98
C GLY A 355 -17.79 13.09 12.09
N ARG A 356 -18.06 13.47 13.34
CA ARG A 356 -17.73 12.70 14.56
C ARG A 356 -18.24 11.24 14.58
N PRO A 357 -19.53 10.92 14.31
CA PRO A 357 -19.98 9.52 14.30
C PRO A 357 -19.24 8.67 13.26
N MET A 358 -18.96 9.23 12.08
CA MET A 358 -18.23 8.53 11.03
C MET A 358 -16.74 8.38 11.38
N ALA A 359 -16.14 9.37 12.03
CA ALA A 359 -14.76 9.27 12.51
C ALA A 359 -14.57 8.14 13.53
N TRP A 360 -15.52 7.96 14.45
CA TRP A 360 -15.54 6.81 15.36
C TRP A 360 -15.71 5.48 14.65
N TRP A 361 -16.64 5.38 13.70
CA TRP A 361 -16.84 4.15 12.94
C TRP A 361 -15.59 3.79 12.13
N ALA A 362 -14.97 4.75 11.46
CA ALA A 362 -13.70 4.55 10.74
C ALA A 362 -12.60 4.01 11.67
N PHE A 363 -12.45 4.59 12.87
CA PHE A 363 -11.45 4.14 13.84
C PHE A 363 -11.73 2.72 14.38
N ILE A 364 -12.97 2.43 14.78
CA ILE A 364 -13.37 1.12 15.31
C ILE A 364 -13.28 0.02 14.23
N SER A 365 -13.54 0.37 12.96
CA SER A 365 -13.41 -0.56 11.83
C SER A 365 -12.02 -1.18 11.70
N LEU A 366 -10.98 -0.50 12.20
CA LEU A 366 -9.63 -1.06 12.23
C LEU A 366 -9.55 -2.33 13.08
N ILE A 367 -10.30 -2.41 14.18
CA ILE A 367 -10.31 -3.58 15.06
C ILE A 367 -10.89 -4.79 14.31
N VAL A 368 -11.97 -4.57 13.55
CA VAL A 368 -12.64 -5.61 12.75
C VAL A 368 -11.69 -6.19 11.70
N VAL A 369 -11.01 -5.33 10.93
CA VAL A 369 -10.07 -5.80 9.89
C VAL A 369 -8.80 -6.40 10.48
N THR A 370 -8.30 -5.87 11.60
CA THR A 370 -7.13 -6.43 12.29
C THR A 370 -7.42 -7.83 12.82
N PHE A 371 -8.63 -8.06 13.36
CA PHE A 371 -9.03 -9.38 13.79
C PHE A 371 -9.13 -10.36 12.61
N CYS A 372 -9.68 -9.95 11.47
CA CYS A 372 -9.68 -10.77 10.26
C CYS A 372 -8.26 -11.12 9.79
N PHE A 373 -7.35 -10.13 9.79
CA PHE A 373 -5.99 -10.32 9.27
C PHE A 373 -5.11 -11.16 10.20
N ILE A 374 -5.09 -10.86 11.50
CA ILE A 374 -4.19 -11.51 12.48
C ILE A 374 -4.96 -12.40 13.45
N GLY A 375 -6.08 -11.90 13.99
CA GLY A 375 -6.84 -12.58 15.04
C GLY A 375 -7.35 -13.97 14.65
N VAL A 376 -7.85 -14.14 13.42
CA VAL A 376 -8.29 -15.44 12.92
C VAL A 376 -7.16 -16.48 12.98
N ASP A 377 -5.97 -16.11 12.53
CA ASP A 377 -4.83 -17.04 12.46
C ASP A 377 -4.29 -17.37 13.86
N LEU A 378 -4.40 -16.43 14.81
CA LEU A 378 -4.00 -16.63 16.20
C LEU A 378 -5.01 -17.42 17.04
N PHE A 379 -6.32 -17.25 16.79
CA PHE A 379 -7.37 -17.70 17.72
C PHE A 379 -8.34 -18.74 17.16
N LEU A 380 -8.55 -18.81 15.85
CA LEU A 380 -9.66 -19.57 15.26
C LEU A 380 -9.23 -20.74 14.37
N GLY A 381 -7.96 -20.77 13.91
CA GLY A 381 -7.44 -21.80 13.00
C GLY A 381 -8.18 -21.85 11.65
N GLY A 382 -7.69 -22.65 10.69
CA GLY A 382 -8.41 -22.84 9.43
C GLY A 382 -7.55 -23.24 8.23
N LEU A 383 -8.20 -23.34 7.06
CA LEU A 383 -7.57 -23.63 5.77
C LEU A 383 -6.50 -22.60 5.37
N HIS A 384 -6.54 -21.41 5.99
CA HIS A 384 -5.60 -20.31 5.77
C HIS A 384 -4.38 -20.32 6.70
N SER A 385 -4.28 -21.27 7.64
CA SER A 385 -3.12 -21.41 8.53
C SER A 385 -1.91 -22.05 7.83
N TYR A 386 -1.39 -21.40 6.77
CA TYR A 386 -0.18 -21.84 6.08
C TYR A 386 1.12 -21.39 6.77
N GLY A 387 1.01 -20.49 7.73
CA GLY A 387 2.07 -20.16 8.68
C GLY A 387 1.58 -20.43 10.09
N LYS A 388 2.01 -21.53 10.69
CA LYS A 388 2.06 -21.58 12.16
C LYS A 388 3.15 -20.59 12.57
N LEU A 389 2.79 -19.58 13.36
CA LEU A 389 3.75 -18.67 14.01
C LEU A 389 4.63 -19.42 15.01
#